data_AF-A0A951RD89-F1
#
_entry.id   AF-A0A951RD89-F1
#
_cell.length_a   1.000
_cell.length_b   1.000
_cell.length_c   1.000
_cell.angle_alpha   90.00
_cell.angle_beta   90.00
_cell.angle_gamma   90.00
#
_symmetry.space_group_name_H-M   'P 1'
#
loop_
_entity.id
_entity.type
_entity.pdbx_description
1 polymer ?
#
loop_
_entity_poly.entity_id
_entity_poly.type
_entity_poly.pdbx_seq_one_letter_code
_entity_poly.pdbx_strand_id
1 'polypeptide(L)' 'MKTQLQIDLTFQQILSLVKQLPRQQKIKLTRELEKEAIDTKLSRLLKTFRTNEPDLDTITEEAESVRQEIYDKQKR' A
#
# COMPACT_ATOMS: atom_id res chain seq x y z
N MET A 1 17.61 -13.87 28.46
CA MET A 1 17.90 -12.65 27.66
C MET A 1 17.84 -13.04 26.20
N LYS A 2 16.85 -12.55 25.43
CA LYS A 2 16.75 -12.82 23.99
C LYS A 2 17.66 -11.82 23.27
N THR A 3 18.91 -12.19 23.03
CA THR A 3 19.85 -11.41 22.23
C THR A 3 19.32 -11.36 20.80
N GLN A 4 18.79 -10.20 20.43
CA GLN A 4 18.35 -9.90 19.08
C GLN A 4 19.61 -9.68 18.23
N LEU A 5 20.21 -10.79 17.77
CA LEU A 5 21.31 -10.75 16.83
C LEU A 5 20.81 -10.08 15.55
N GLN A 6 21.20 -8.82 15.35
CA GLN A 6 21.08 -8.14 14.06
C GLN A 6 22.13 -8.80 13.15
N ILE A 7 21.73 -9.90 12.52
CA ILE A 7 22.55 -10.54 11.50
C ILE A 7 22.26 -9.77 10.21
N ASP A 8 23.19 -8.90 9.81
CA ASP A 8 23.17 -8.25 8.51
C ASP A 8 23.43 -9.31 7.42
N LEU A 9 22.37 -10.04 7.06
CA LEU A 9 22.41 -11.04 6.01
C LEU A 9 22.19 -10.37 4.66
N THR A 10 23.16 -10.50 3.78
CA THR A 10 23.01 -10.15 2.37
C THR A 10 22.00 -11.10 1.70
N PHE A 11 21.33 -10.61 0.64
CA PHE A 11 20.39 -11.42 -0.13
C PHE A 11 20.98 -12.76 -0.60
N GLN A 12 22.27 -12.78 -0.97
CA GLN A 12 22.97 -14.00 -1.40
C GLN A 12 23.11 -15.02 -0.27
N GLN A 13 23.31 -14.58 0.97
CA GLN A 13 23.37 -15.46 2.15
C GLN A 13 21.99 -16.01 2.51
N ILE A 14 20.94 -15.21 2.36
CA ILE A 14 19.56 -15.68 2.53
C ILE A 14 19.24 -16.73 1.46
N LEU A 15 19.65 -16.49 0.21
CA LEU A 15 19.43 -17.42 -0.90
C LEU A 15 20.17 -18.75 -0.69
N SER A 16 21.40 -18.73 -0.18
CA SER A 16 22.15 -19.96 0.10
C SER A 16 21.50 -20.79 1.21
N LEU A 17 21.00 -20.15 2.26
CA LEU A 17 20.24 -20.80 3.33
C LEU A 17 18.96 -21.44 2.78
N VAL A 18 18.19 -20.69 1.97
CA VAL A 18 16.95 -21.20 1.37
C VAL A 18 17.23 -22.39 0.45
N LYS A 19 18.34 -22.39 -0.29
CA LYS A 19 18.75 -23.53 -1.14
C LYS A 19 19.06 -24.78 -0.33
N GLN A 20 19.60 -24.65 0.88
CA GLN A 20 19.92 -25.76 1.78
C GLN A 20 18.69 -26.33 2.52
N LEU A 21 17.56 -25.63 2.52
CA LEU A 21 16.35 -26.09 3.21
C LEU A 21 15.78 -27.40 2.60
N PRO A 22 15.25 -28.32 3.44
CA PRO A 22 14.49 -29.48 3.00
C PRO A 22 13.27 -29.08 2.16
N ARG A 23 12.85 -29.97 1.25
CA ARG A 23 11.76 -29.71 0.30
C ARG A 23 10.46 -29.25 0.98
N GLN A 24 10.12 -29.83 2.14
CA GLN A 24 8.92 -29.44 2.89
C GLN A 24 9.00 -28.02 3.47
N GLN A 25 10.19 -27.57 3.90
CA GLN A 25 10.39 -26.23 4.43
C GLN A 25 10.42 -25.18 3.32
N LYS A 26 10.95 -25.53 2.14
CA LYS A 26 10.85 -24.68 0.94
C LYS A 26 9.40 -24.42 0.55
N ILE A 27 8.54 -25.45 0.55
CA ILE A 27 7.11 -25.30 0.23
C ILE A 27 6.41 -24.36 1.23
N LYS A 28 6.71 -24.48 2.52
CA LYS A 28 6.17 -23.56 3.54
C LYS A 28 6.63 -22.13 3.31
N LEU A 29 7.92 -21.94 3.05
CA LEU A 29 8.49 -20.62 2.77
C LEU A 29 7.89 -19.98 1.52
N THR A 30 7.70 -20.75 0.45
CA THR A 30 7.04 -20.28 -0.77
C THR A 30 5.63 -19.78 -0.49
N ARG A 31 4.83 -20.51 0.31
CA ARG A 31 3.46 -20.10 0.66
C ARG A 31 3.42 -18.80 1.45
N GLU A 32 4.32 -18.63 2.41
CA GLU A 32 4.40 -17.39 3.21
C GLU A 32 4.83 -16.20 2.33
N LEU A 33 5.84 -16.39 1.47
CA LEU A 33 6.29 -15.35 0.53
C LEU A 33 5.23 -15.00 -0.51
N GLU A 34 4.49 -15.99 -1.00
CA GLU A 34 3.36 -15.78 -1.92
C GLU A 34 2.25 -14.98 -1.25
N LYS A 35 1.90 -15.30 0.00
CA LYS A 35 0.89 -14.56 0.77
C LYS A 35 1.27 -13.09 0.94
N GLU A 36 2.52 -12.82 1.32
CA GLU A 36 3.05 -11.46 1.47
C GLU A 36 3.10 -10.70 0.13
N ALA A 37 3.49 -11.38 -0.95
CA ALA A 37 3.47 -10.83 -2.30
C ALA A 37 2.04 -10.54 -2.81
N ILE A 38 1.07 -11.37 -2.43
CA ILE A 38 -0.35 -11.15 -2.74
C ILE A 38 -0.89 -9.96 -1.94
N ASP A 39 -0.60 -9.87 -0.64
CA ASP A 39 -1.06 -8.75 0.20
C ASP A 39 -0.49 -7.40 -0.27
N THR A 40 0.77 -7.36 -0.71
CA THR A 40 1.37 -6.14 -1.27
C THR A 40 0.74 -5.75 -2.60
N LYS A 41 0.49 -6.72 -3.50
CA LYS A 41 -0.23 -6.47 -4.76
C LYS A 41 -1.68 -6.04 -4.52
N LEU A 42 -2.38 -6.70 -3.59
CA LEU A 42 -3.75 -6.37 -3.20
C LEU A 42 -3.80 -4.97 -2.58
N SER A 43 -2.87 -4.63 -1.69
CA SER A 43 -2.75 -3.29 -1.11
C SER A 43 -2.46 -2.23 -2.17
N ARG A 44 -1.65 -2.55 -3.18
CA ARG A 44 -1.38 -1.66 -4.32
C ARG A 44 -2.64 -1.45 -5.16
N LEU A 45 -3.38 -2.53 -5.46
CA LEU A 45 -4.65 -2.48 -6.17
C LEU A 45 -5.70 -1.68 -5.38
N LEU A 46 -5.85 -1.93 -4.08
CA LEU A 46 -6.77 -1.20 -3.21
C LEU A 46 -6.41 0.29 -3.14
N LYS A 47 -5.12 0.65 -3.13
CA LYS A 47 -4.69 2.06 -3.24
C LYS A 47 -5.06 2.68 -4.58
N THR A 48 -5.02 1.93 -5.68
CA THR A 48 -5.47 2.43 -6.99
C THR A 48 -6.99 2.53 -7.11
N PHE A 49 -7.75 1.72 -6.36
CA PHE A 49 -9.22 1.77 -6.31
C PHE A 49 -9.76 2.74 -5.26
N ARG A 50 -8.94 3.18 -4.30
CA ARG A 50 -9.29 4.33 -3.45
C ARG A 50 -9.33 5.56 -4.33
N THR A 51 -10.53 5.95 -4.72
CA THR A 51 -10.82 7.25 -5.30
C THR A 51 -10.27 8.32 -4.36
N ASN A 52 -9.73 9.40 -4.92
CA ASN A 52 -9.55 10.64 -4.18
C ASN A 52 -10.96 11.13 -3.81
N GLU A 53 -11.48 10.69 -2.67
CA GLU A 53 -12.67 11.31 -2.08
C GLU A 53 -12.31 12.79 -1.91
N PRO A 54 -13.04 13.70 -2.59
CA PRO A 54 -12.77 15.12 -2.41
C PRO A 54 -13.02 15.46 -0.95
N ASP A 55 -12.06 16.16 -0.36
CA ASP A 55 -12.17 16.62 1.03
C ASP A 55 -13.34 17.59 1.15
N LEU A 56 -13.95 17.66 2.34
CA LEU A 56 -15.10 18.52 2.64
C LEU A 56 -14.81 19.98 2.29
N ASP A 57 -13.56 20.42 2.47
CA ASP A 57 -13.10 21.75 2.12
C ASP A 57 -13.13 21.98 0.60
N THR A 58 -12.68 21.02 -0.20
CA THR A 58 -12.72 21.10 -1.67
C THR A 58 -14.16 21.13 -2.20
N ILE A 59 -15.06 20.37 -1.57
CA ILE A 59 -16.49 20.39 -1.91
C ILE A 59 -17.10 21.77 -1.58
N THR A 60 -16.70 22.36 -0.45
CA THR A 60 -17.23 23.64 0.02
C THR A 60 -16.74 24.79 -0.87
N GLU A 61 -15.47 24.78 -1.27
CA GLU A 61 -14.90 25.77 -2.20
C GLU A 61 -15.62 25.76 -3.56
N GLU A 62 -15.85 24.59 -4.14
CA GLU A 62 -16.61 24.45 -5.38
C GLU A 62 -18.05 24.98 -5.22
N ALA A 63 -18.72 24.65 -4.11
CA ALA A 63 -20.09 25.10 -3.85
C ALA A 63 -20.19 26.63 -3.68
N GLU A 64 -19.23 27.26 -2.98
CA GLU A 64 -19.19 28.72 -2.84
C GLU A 64 -18.86 29.41 -4.16
N SER A 65 -17.94 28.85 -4.96
CA SER A 65 -17.62 29.36 -6.30
C SER A 65 -18.88 29.43 -7.19
N VAL A 66 -19.65 28.33 -7.24
CA VAL A 66 -20.91 28.27 -7.98
C VAL A 66 -21.95 29.26 -7.42
N ARG A 67 -22.04 29.38 -6.08
CA ARG A 67 -22.98 30.32 -5.44
C ARG A 67 -22.66 31.76 -5.82
N GLN A 68 -21.38 32.13 -5.85
CA GLN A 68 -20.91 33.45 -6.23
C GLN A 68 -21.24 33.75 -7.70
N GLU A 69 -21.01 32.81 -8.62
CA GLU A 69 -21.39 32.97 -10.03
C GLU A 69 -22.90 33.21 -10.22
N ILE A 70 -23.75 32.51 -9.45
CA ILE A 70 -25.20 32.69 -9.52
C ILE A 70 -25.59 34.09 -9.03
N TYR A 71 -25.00 34.55 -7.92
CA TYR A 71 -25.24 35.90 -7.42
C TYR A 71 -24.81 36.97 -8.43
N ASP A 72 -23.63 36.83 -9.03
CA ASP A 72 -23.11 37.77 -10.03
C ASP A 72 -23.98 37.80 -11.30
N LYS A 73 -24.57 36.66 -11.69
CA LYS A 73 -25.54 36.59 -12.79
C LYS A 73 -26.89 37.22 -12.45
N GLN A 74 -27.33 37.17 -11.19
CA GLN A 74 -28.59 37.80 -10.74
C GLN A 74 -28.46 39.30 -10.50
N LYS A 75 -27.23 39.80 -10.26
CA LYS A 75 -26.95 41.21 -10.01
C LYS A 75 -26.66 42.02 -11.28
N ARG A 76 -26.57 41.35 -12.44
CA ARG A 76 -26.53 41.93 -13.78
C ARG A 76 -27.93 42.00 -14.38
#